data_AF-T1I7U3-F1
#
_entry.id   AF-T1I7U3-F1
#
_cell.length_a   1.000
_cell.length_b   1.000
_cell.length_c   1.000
_cell.angle_alpha   90.00
_cell.angle_beta   90.00
_cell.angle_gamma   90.00
#
_symmetry.space_group_name_H-M   'P 1'
#
loop_
_entity.id
_entity.type
_entity.pdbx_description
1 polymer ?
#
loop_
_entity_poly.entity_id
_entity_poly.type
_entity_poly.pdbx_seq_one_letter_code
_entity_poly.pdbx_strand_id
1 'polypeptide(L)'
;MKCIAVNGCEDEEQKFCQCGPVGPSTSTGFPLYQEYGRTLHNTDTTRCGVAAVETIGPVYLAEISGAKIRGALCGYYTVFWNFGIMCAFMVSDYLPFDLYTGALIAVPTLFCITFFFMPESPYYYFIRNQSVNGKKSLKWLRHGEDIEVECKEIEEAVREDMKNDGSWKDLIATKKDRRALLIVLINLPS
;
A
#
# COMPACT_ATOMS: atom_id res chain seq x y z
N MET A 1 -24.79 39.64 20.63
CA MET A 1 -25.27 40.89 20.02
C MET A 1 -24.17 41.50 19.16
N LYS A 2 -24.30 41.37 17.84
CA LYS A 2 -23.96 42.36 16.78
C LYS A 2 -23.97 41.61 15.43
N CYS A 3 -24.91 41.96 14.56
CA CYS A 3 -24.89 41.65 13.13
C CYS A 3 -24.09 42.73 12.40
N ILE A 4 -23.41 42.46 11.27
CA ILE A 4 -23.45 43.29 10.04
C ILE A 4 -23.16 42.43 8.78
N ALA A 5 -24.06 42.60 7.80
CA ALA A 5 -24.06 42.44 6.33
C ALA A 5 -23.24 41.36 5.60
N VAL A 6 -23.98 40.51 4.88
CA VAL A 6 -23.61 40.06 3.53
C VAL A 6 -24.22 41.06 2.55
N ASN A 7 -23.42 41.64 1.66
CA ASN A 7 -23.84 42.05 0.31
C ASN A 7 -22.59 42.39 -0.52
N GLY A 8 -22.55 41.80 -1.72
CA GLY A 8 -21.64 41.99 -2.86
C GLY A 8 -20.38 42.85 -2.72
N CYS A 9 -19.24 42.29 -3.13
CA CYS A 9 -18.25 43.06 -3.88
C CYS A 9 -17.28 42.10 -4.60
N GLU A 10 -17.01 42.45 -5.85
CA GLU A 10 -15.88 42.00 -6.66
C GLU A 10 -14.54 42.34 -5.97
N ASP A 11 -13.51 41.58 -6.35
CA ASP A 11 -12.07 41.79 -6.16
C ASP A 11 -11.40 41.55 -4.78
N GLU A 12 -10.32 40.74 -4.89
CA GLU A 12 -9.06 40.66 -4.13
C GLU A 12 -9.00 40.59 -2.58
N GLU A 13 -8.14 39.65 -2.15
CA GLU A 13 -7.52 39.47 -0.83
C GLU A 13 -8.32 38.95 0.39
N GLN A 14 -7.70 37.92 0.98
CA GLN A 14 -7.94 37.29 2.28
C GLN A 14 -8.39 38.24 3.40
N LYS A 15 -9.38 37.81 4.21
CA LYS A 15 -9.26 37.70 5.68
C LYS A 15 -10.47 37.02 6.34
N PHE A 16 -10.22 35.76 6.71
CA PHE A 16 -10.60 35.07 7.96
C PHE A 16 -11.77 35.65 8.79
N CYS A 17 -12.93 34.97 8.74
CA CYS A 17 -13.94 35.06 9.79
C CYS A 17 -14.07 33.70 10.51
N GLN A 18 -13.61 33.63 11.76
CA GLN A 18 -13.98 32.65 12.79
C GLN A 18 -14.47 33.46 14.00
N CYS A 19 -15.42 33.09 14.86
CA CYS A 19 -16.04 31.81 15.23
C CYS A 19 -17.36 32.06 16.00
N GLY A 20 -18.28 31.09 16.00
CA GLY A 20 -19.43 31.01 16.92
C GLY A 20 -20.04 29.59 16.91
N PRO A 21 -20.61 29.09 18.03
CA PRO A 21 -20.91 27.67 18.20
C PRO A 21 -22.03 27.21 17.27
N VAL A 22 -21.77 26.12 16.55
CA VAL A 22 -22.66 25.57 15.53
C VAL A 22 -23.75 24.74 16.21
N GLY A 23 -24.92 25.34 16.41
CA GLY A 23 -26.15 24.62 16.76
C GLY A 23 -26.80 23.95 15.53
N PRO A 24 -27.61 22.91 15.69
CA PRO A 24 -28.05 22.05 14.60
C PRO A 24 -29.37 22.54 14.00
N SER A 25 -29.34 23.17 12.82
CA SER A 25 -30.42 23.12 11.80
C SER A 25 -30.25 24.22 10.76
N THR A 26 -29.79 23.88 9.56
CA THR A 26 -30.14 24.61 8.33
C THR A 26 -30.03 23.62 7.16
N SER A 27 -31.18 23.30 6.56
CA SER A 27 -31.40 22.23 5.58
C SER A 27 -30.77 22.44 4.20
N THR A 28 -29.93 23.47 4.02
CA THR A 28 -29.18 23.73 2.79
C THR A 28 -27.72 23.25 2.85
N GLY A 29 -27.20 22.87 4.04
CA GLY A 29 -25.85 22.31 4.21
C GLY A 29 -25.76 20.78 4.15
N PHE A 30 -26.90 20.09 4.13
CA PHE A 30 -26.99 18.62 4.17
C PHE A 30 -26.42 17.89 2.94
N PRO A 31 -26.66 18.34 1.68
CA PRO A 31 -26.09 17.65 0.51
C PRO A 31 -24.57 17.77 0.43
N LEU A 32 -23.99 18.92 0.80
CA LEU A 32 -22.55 19.13 0.80
C LEU A 32 -21.82 18.34 1.89
N TYR A 33 -22.36 18.25 3.11
CA TYR A 33 -21.74 17.44 4.17
C TYR A 33 -21.86 15.94 3.90
N GLN A 34 -22.94 15.52 3.23
CA GLN A 34 -23.12 14.13 2.82
C GLN A 34 -22.28 13.75 1.60
N GLU A 35 -22.05 14.67 0.65
CA GLU A 35 -21.05 14.49 -0.40
C GLU A 35 -19.63 14.52 0.16
N TYR A 36 -19.32 15.41 1.10
CA TYR A 36 -18.01 15.48 1.76
C TYR A 36 -17.70 14.23 2.58
N GLY A 37 -18.69 13.69 3.32
CA GLY A 37 -18.54 12.41 4.02
C GLY A 37 -18.35 11.23 3.06
N ARG A 38 -19.00 11.26 1.88
CA ARG A 38 -18.85 10.24 0.84
C ARG A 38 -17.48 10.34 0.14
N THR A 39 -17.00 11.53 -0.17
CA THR A 39 -15.67 11.73 -0.75
C THR A 39 -14.58 11.37 0.26
N LEU A 40 -14.72 11.75 1.54
CA LEU A 40 -13.80 11.40 2.61
C LEU A 40 -13.71 9.87 2.78
N HIS A 41 -14.85 9.19 2.88
CA HIS A 41 -14.90 7.73 2.98
C HIS A 41 -14.29 7.03 1.74
N ASN A 42 -14.53 7.55 0.54
CA ASN A 42 -13.94 7.02 -0.69
C ASN A 42 -12.41 7.22 -0.72
N THR A 43 -11.92 8.38 -0.26
CA THR A 43 -10.49 8.64 -0.14
C THR A 43 -9.83 7.77 0.94
N ASP A 44 -10.49 7.55 2.07
CA ASP A 44 -9.99 6.69 3.15
C ASP A 44 -9.88 5.23 2.69
N THR A 45 -10.93 4.74 2.02
CA THR A 45 -10.94 3.39 1.43
C THR A 45 -9.81 3.22 0.40
N THR A 46 -9.61 4.22 -0.45
CA THR A 46 -8.54 4.21 -1.45
C THR A 46 -7.15 4.21 -0.81
N ARG A 47 -6.95 5.00 0.25
CA ARG A 47 -5.68 5.05 1.00
C ARG A 47 -5.35 3.73 1.68
N CYS A 48 -6.33 3.10 2.32
CA CYS A 48 -6.17 1.76 2.90
C CYS A 48 -5.81 0.71 1.84
N GLY A 49 -6.45 0.78 0.67
CA GLY A 49 -6.14 -0.10 -0.46
C GLY A 49 -4.71 0.06 -0.95
N VAL A 50 -4.26 1.31 -1.16
CA VAL A 50 -2.89 1.60 -1.58
C VAL A 50 -1.87 1.11 -0.55
N ALA A 51 -2.11 1.35 0.74
CA ALA A 51 -1.21 0.90 1.82
C ALA A 51 -1.09 -0.63 1.90
N ALA A 52 -2.19 -1.35 1.68
CA ALA A 52 -2.18 -2.81 1.61
C ALA A 52 -1.33 -3.30 0.44
N VAL A 53 -1.48 -2.71 -0.75
CA VAL A 53 -0.69 -3.05 -1.94
C VAL A 53 0.79 -2.74 -1.74
N GLU A 54 1.13 -1.59 -1.15
CA GLU A 54 2.53 -1.22 -0.84
C GLU A 54 3.20 -2.16 0.16
N THR A 55 2.42 -2.80 1.04
CA THR A 55 2.96 -3.78 2.00
C THR A 55 3.09 -5.16 1.35
N ILE A 56 2.05 -5.60 0.63
CA ILE A 56 1.99 -6.95 0.05
C ILE A 56 2.94 -7.08 -1.15
N GLY A 57 3.07 -6.05 -1.98
CA GLY A 57 3.92 -6.05 -3.17
C GLY A 57 5.38 -6.42 -2.90
N PRO A 58 6.11 -5.68 -2.06
CA PRO A 58 7.51 -5.98 -1.75
C PRO A 58 7.66 -7.27 -0.94
N VAL A 59 6.67 -7.68 -0.14
CA VAL A 59 6.67 -8.98 0.57
C VAL A 59 6.56 -10.13 -0.42
N TYR A 60 5.64 -10.04 -1.38
CA TYR A 60 5.50 -11.04 -2.42
C TYR A 60 6.77 -11.10 -3.29
N LEU A 61 7.28 -9.96 -3.75
CA LEU A 61 8.55 -9.88 -4.48
C LEU A 61 9.70 -10.49 -3.68
N ALA A 62 9.74 -10.24 -2.37
CA ALA A 62 10.72 -10.80 -1.47
C ALA A 62 10.69 -12.33 -1.37
N GLU A 63 9.49 -12.93 -1.34
CA GLU A 63 9.30 -14.38 -1.25
C GLU A 63 9.64 -15.11 -2.56
N ILE A 64 9.38 -14.48 -3.71
CA ILE A 64 9.73 -15.05 -5.02
C ILE A 64 11.20 -14.75 -5.40
N SER A 65 11.80 -13.71 -4.84
CA SER A 65 13.18 -13.33 -5.19
C SER A 65 14.22 -14.14 -4.43
N GLY A 66 15.27 -14.55 -5.13
CA GLY A 66 16.46 -15.10 -4.47
C GLY A 66 17.14 -14.07 -3.56
N ALA A 67 17.75 -14.53 -2.46
CA ALA A 67 18.39 -13.68 -1.43
C ALA A 67 19.37 -12.63 -2.00
N LYS A 68 20.06 -12.95 -3.10
CA LYS A 68 21.04 -12.07 -3.74
C LYS A 68 20.42 -10.89 -4.51
N ILE A 69 19.21 -11.06 -5.06
CA ILE A 69 18.54 -10.07 -5.91
C ILE A 69 17.39 -9.35 -5.21
N ARG A 70 16.94 -9.85 -4.06
CA ARG A 70 15.83 -9.29 -3.26
C ARG A 70 15.97 -7.79 -2.99
N GLY A 71 17.15 -7.34 -2.59
CA GLY A 71 17.40 -5.92 -2.32
C GLY A 71 17.28 -5.03 -3.57
N ALA A 72 17.78 -5.51 -4.71
CA ALA A 72 17.67 -4.80 -5.98
C ALA A 72 16.22 -4.75 -6.48
N LEU A 73 15.49 -5.87 -6.40
CA LEU A 73 14.07 -5.98 -6.77
C LEU A 73 13.18 -5.05 -5.96
N CYS A 74 13.34 -5.00 -4.63
CA CYS A 74 12.62 -4.05 -3.78
C CYS A 74 12.98 -2.60 -4.12
N GLY A 75 14.25 -2.32 -4.42
CA GLY A 75 14.69 -1.00 -4.87
C GLY A 75 14.00 -0.58 -6.18
N TYR A 76 13.95 -1.46 -7.18
CA TYR A 76 13.25 -1.22 -8.43
C TYR A 76 11.76 -0.98 -8.21
N TYR A 77 11.10 -1.73 -7.33
CA TYR A 77 9.70 -1.52 -6.98
C TYR A 77 9.44 -0.08 -6.50
N THR A 78 10.25 0.41 -5.57
CA THR A 78 10.13 1.79 -5.06
C THR A 78 10.44 2.83 -6.15
N VAL A 79 11.41 2.58 -7.03
CA VAL A 79 11.70 3.48 -8.16
C VAL A 79 10.52 3.55 -9.12
N PHE A 80 9.92 2.43 -9.49
CA PHE A 80 8.73 2.39 -10.35
C PHE A 80 7.53 3.09 -9.70
N TRP A 81 7.36 2.94 -8.39
CA TRP A 81 6.32 3.64 -7.64
C TRP A 81 6.47 5.17 -7.76
N ASN A 82 7.67 5.69 -7.47
CA ASN A 82 7.96 7.12 -7.57
C ASN A 82 7.84 7.61 -9.03
N PHE A 83 8.29 6.81 -9.99
CA PHE A 83 8.16 7.13 -11.40
C PHE A 83 6.69 7.26 -11.84
N GLY A 84 5.81 6.36 -11.39
CA GLY A 84 4.38 6.43 -11.65
C GLY A 84 3.74 7.72 -11.12
N ILE A 85 4.13 8.13 -9.90
CA ILE A 85 3.66 9.40 -9.30
C ILE A 85 4.17 10.60 -10.11
N MET A 86 5.43 10.59 -10.54
CA MET A 86 5.96 11.67 -11.38
C MET A 86 5.21 11.77 -12.71
N CYS A 87 4.95 10.65 -13.38
CA CYS A 87 4.15 10.64 -14.61
C CYS A 87 2.73 11.15 -14.37
N ALA A 88 2.10 10.79 -13.25
CA ALA A 88 0.76 11.27 -12.90
C ALA A 88 0.73 12.81 -12.78
N PHE A 89 1.71 13.41 -12.12
CA PHE A 89 1.83 14.88 -12.02
C PHE A 89 2.12 15.56 -13.35
N MET A 90 2.91 14.93 -14.22
CA MET A 90 3.16 15.49 -15.55
C MET A 90 1.88 15.47 -16.39
N VAL A 91 1.12 14.36 -16.37
CA VAL A 91 -0.08 14.19 -17.21
C VAL A 91 -1.27 14.99 -16.68
N SER A 92 -1.33 15.28 -15.36
CA SER A 92 -2.45 16.01 -14.75
C SER A 92 -2.66 17.42 -15.28
N ASP A 93 -1.62 18.04 -15.87
CA ASP A 93 -1.71 19.40 -16.42
C ASP A 93 -2.20 19.43 -17.88
N TYR A 94 -2.04 18.32 -18.63
CA TYR A 94 -2.33 18.27 -20.07
C TYR A 94 -3.65 17.57 -20.42
N LEU A 95 -4.19 16.72 -19.55
CA LEU A 95 -5.38 15.89 -19.85
C LEU A 95 -6.62 16.35 -19.08
N PRO A 96 -7.81 16.35 -19.72
CA PRO A 96 -9.07 16.52 -19.00
C PRO A 96 -9.29 15.35 -18.03
N PHE A 97 -9.93 15.67 -16.91
CA PHE A 97 -10.07 14.78 -15.74
C PHE A 97 -10.62 13.39 -16.08
N ASP A 98 -11.61 13.31 -16.97
CA ASP A 98 -12.24 12.04 -17.35
C ASP A 98 -11.28 11.07 -18.06
N LEU A 99 -10.42 11.58 -18.96
CA LEU A 99 -9.43 10.76 -19.66
C LEU A 99 -8.28 10.37 -18.73
N TYR A 100 -7.90 11.27 -17.82
CA TYR A 100 -6.87 11.01 -16.81
C TYR A 100 -7.26 9.87 -15.87
N THR A 101 -8.48 9.89 -15.33
CA THR A 101 -8.98 8.82 -14.46
C THR A 101 -9.08 7.48 -15.20
N GLY A 102 -9.52 7.48 -16.46
CA GLY A 102 -9.54 6.26 -17.28
C GLY A 102 -8.15 5.66 -17.51
N ALA A 103 -7.16 6.51 -17.84
CA ALA A 103 -5.77 6.07 -18.02
C ALA A 103 -5.16 5.48 -16.73
N LEU A 104 -5.43 6.11 -15.58
CA LEU A 104 -4.96 5.64 -14.28
C LEU A 104 -5.54 4.28 -13.86
N ILE A 105 -6.76 3.95 -14.28
CA ILE A 105 -7.38 2.65 -13.99
C ILE A 105 -6.92 1.58 -15.00
N ALA A 106 -6.63 1.97 -16.23
CA ALA A 106 -6.19 1.04 -17.27
C ALA A 106 -4.87 0.35 -16.93
N VAL A 107 -3.89 1.09 -16.40
CA VAL A 107 -2.56 0.58 -16.02
C VAL A 107 -2.62 -0.54 -14.96
N PRO A 108 -3.25 -0.35 -13.78
CA PRO A 108 -3.38 -1.41 -12.79
C PRO A 108 -4.28 -2.55 -13.26
N THR A 109 -5.27 -2.28 -14.11
CA THR A 109 -6.10 -3.35 -14.70
C THR A 109 -5.28 -4.28 -15.59
N LEU A 110 -4.41 -3.72 -16.44
CA LEU A 110 -3.48 -4.51 -17.25
C LEU A 110 -2.52 -5.31 -16.36
N PHE A 111 -2.00 -4.69 -15.30
CA PHE A 111 -1.15 -5.36 -14.33
C PHE A 111 -1.86 -6.54 -13.66
N CYS A 112 -3.10 -6.36 -13.20
CA CYS A 112 -3.91 -7.43 -12.61
C CYS A 112 -4.11 -8.62 -13.57
N ILE A 113 -4.34 -8.34 -14.86
CA ILE A 113 -4.46 -9.40 -15.88
C ILE A 113 -3.15 -10.19 -16.01
N THR A 114 -2.00 -9.50 -16.05
CA THR A 114 -0.70 -10.18 -16.11
C THR A 114 -0.37 -10.96 -14.84
N PHE A 115 -0.77 -10.44 -13.67
CA PHE A 115 -0.53 -11.08 -12.38
C PHE A 115 -1.36 -12.35 -12.20
N PHE A 116 -2.54 -12.43 -12.84
CA PHE A 116 -3.36 -13.64 -12.82
C PHE A 116 -2.68 -14.86 -13.45
N PHE A 117 -1.71 -14.65 -14.35
CA PHE A 117 -0.91 -15.73 -14.94
C PHE A 117 0.33 -16.09 -14.12
N MET A 118 0.68 -15.30 -13.10
CA MET A 118 1.84 -15.53 -12.25
C MET A 118 1.52 -16.63 -11.22
N PRO A 119 2.39 -17.65 -11.05
CA PRO A 119 2.16 -18.69 -10.05
C PRO A 119 2.27 -18.12 -8.63
N GLU A 120 1.55 -18.77 -7.72
CA GLU A 120 1.62 -18.48 -6.29
C GLU A 120 3.04 -18.67 -5.73
N SER A 121 3.34 -17.91 -4.69
CA SER A 121 4.65 -17.93 -4.00
C SER A 121 4.99 -19.36 -3.53
N PRO A 122 6.23 -19.85 -3.75
CA PRO A 122 6.64 -21.18 -3.31
C PRO A 122 6.49 -21.34 -1.78
N TYR A 123 6.73 -20.27 -1.01
CA TYR A 123 6.55 -20.23 0.45
C TYR A 123 5.14 -20.64 0.88
N TYR A 124 4.11 -20.17 0.16
CA TYR A 124 2.72 -20.50 0.46
C TYR A 124 2.44 -22.02 0.39
N TYR A 125 3.03 -22.71 -0.58
CA TYR A 125 2.86 -24.16 -0.73
C TYR A 125 3.59 -24.93 0.38
N PHE A 126 4.78 -24.48 0.81
CA PHE A 126 5.50 -25.10 1.93
C PHE A 126 4.78 -24.92 3.26
N ILE A 127 4.16 -23.76 3.51
CA ILE A 127 3.32 -23.53 4.69
C ILE A 127 2.10 -24.48 4.72
N ARG A 128 1.61 -24.91 3.55
CA ARG A 128 0.50 -25.88 3.45
C ARG A 128 0.93 -27.33 3.38
N ASN A 129 2.21 -27.65 3.62
CA ASN A 129 2.79 -28.98 3.47
C ASN A 129 2.63 -29.57 2.05
N GLN A 130 2.51 -28.73 1.02
CA GLN A 130 2.35 -29.14 -0.38
C GLN A 130 3.67 -29.03 -1.16
N SER A 131 4.68 -29.82 -0.78
CA SER A 131 6.04 -29.72 -1.34
C SER A 131 6.12 -29.96 -2.85
N VAL A 132 5.22 -30.77 -3.42
CA VAL A 132 5.18 -31.06 -4.87
C VAL A 132 4.79 -29.82 -5.68
N ASN A 133 3.81 -29.05 -5.21
CA ASN A 133 3.36 -27.83 -5.88
C ASN A 133 4.38 -26.69 -5.70
N GLY A 134 4.99 -26.59 -4.51
CA GLY A 134 6.07 -25.63 -4.25
C GLY A 134 7.28 -25.83 -5.16
N LYS A 135 7.71 -27.08 -5.38
CA LYS A 135 8.77 -27.40 -6.36
C LYS A 135 8.39 -27.01 -7.79
N LYS A 136 7.13 -27.17 -8.17
CA LYS A 136 6.64 -26.81 -9.51
C LYS A 136 6.63 -25.28 -9.72
N SER A 137 6.20 -24.50 -8.72
CA SER A 137 6.24 -23.03 -8.82
C SER A 137 7.68 -22.52 -8.82
N LEU A 138 8.56 -23.09 -7.98
CA LEU A 138 9.97 -22.72 -7.95
C LEU A 138 10.68 -23.04 -9.27
N LYS A 139 10.34 -24.16 -9.94
CA LYS A 139 10.85 -24.51 -11.27
C LYS A 139 10.39 -23.57 -12.38
N TRP A 140 9.18 -23.02 -12.27
CA TRP A 140 8.70 -22.01 -13.21
C TRP A 140 9.45 -20.68 -13.02
N LEU A 141 9.75 -20.34 -11.76
CA LEU A 141 10.38 -19.10 -11.38
C LEU A 141 11.90 -19.08 -11.63
N ARG A 142 12.60 -20.17 -11.28
CA ARG A 142 14.03 -20.38 -11.54
C ARG A 142 14.20 -21.40 -12.66
N HIS A 143 14.47 -20.91 -13.87
CA HIS A 143 14.77 -21.73 -15.03
C HIS A 143 16.14 -22.45 -14.88
N GLY A 144 16.20 -23.53 -14.09
CA GLY A 144 17.27 -24.54 -14.17
C GLY A 144 18.46 -24.45 -13.21
N GLU A 145 18.45 -23.60 -12.18
CA GLU A 145 19.44 -23.66 -11.07
C GLU A 145 19.04 -24.73 -10.03
N ASP A 146 19.94 -25.12 -9.12
CA ASP A 146 19.76 -26.17 -8.08
C ASP A 146 18.51 -25.98 -7.19
N ILE A 147 17.33 -26.29 -7.75
CA ILE A 147 15.99 -26.15 -7.15
C ILE A 147 15.91 -26.92 -5.83
N GLU A 148 16.64 -28.04 -5.73
CA GLU A 148 16.59 -28.96 -4.61
C GLU A 148 17.26 -28.41 -3.35
N VAL A 149 18.31 -27.60 -3.50
CA VAL A 149 18.99 -26.95 -2.38
C VAL A 149 18.12 -25.82 -1.87
N GLU A 150 17.64 -24.94 -2.76
CA GLU A 150 16.77 -23.82 -2.41
C GLU A 150 15.43 -24.28 -1.83
N CYS A 151 14.85 -25.37 -2.33
CA CYS A 151 13.65 -25.96 -1.72
C CYS A 151 13.88 -26.38 -0.27
N LYS A 152 15.05 -26.96 0.05
CA LYS A 152 15.37 -27.35 1.43
C LYS A 152 15.55 -26.13 2.32
N GLU A 153 16.24 -25.10 1.84
CA GLU A 153 16.42 -23.84 2.58
C GLU A 153 15.08 -23.18 2.90
N ILE A 154 14.17 -23.12 1.93
CA ILE A 154 12.81 -22.58 2.14
C ILE A 154 12.00 -23.45 3.10
N GLU A 155 12.08 -24.78 2.99
CA GLU A 155 11.36 -25.70 3.89
C GLU A 155 11.86 -25.59 5.34
N GLU A 156 13.17 -25.45 5.55
CA GLU A 156 13.75 -25.22 6.87
C GLU A 156 13.32 -23.87 7.45
N ALA A 157 13.38 -22.80 6.65
CA ALA A 157 12.94 -21.47 7.07
C ALA A 157 11.45 -21.45 7.48
N VAL A 158 10.57 -22.06 6.68
CA VAL A 158 9.14 -22.18 7.00
C VAL A 158 8.91 -22.99 8.27
N ARG A 159 9.69 -24.06 8.49
CA ARG A 159 9.58 -24.89 9.70
C ARG A 159 10.01 -24.13 10.96
N GLU A 160 11.02 -23.27 10.85
CA GLU A 160 11.41 -22.36 11.94
C GLU A 160 10.31 -21.33 12.23
N ASP A 161 9.76 -20.69 11.18
CA ASP A 161 8.68 -19.71 11.29
C ASP A 161 7.40 -20.31 11.91
N MET A 162 7.06 -21.56 11.57
CA MET A 162 5.92 -22.28 12.18
C MET A 162 6.13 -22.66 13.64
N LYS A 163 7.38 -22.83 14.07
CA LYS A 163 7.69 -23.21 15.44
C LYS A 163 7.57 -22.03 16.40
N ASN A 164 7.69 -20.81 15.87
CA ASN A 164 7.56 -19.57 16.60
C ASN A 164 6.17 -18.98 16.33
N ASP A 165 5.16 -19.44 17.06
CA ASP A 165 3.83 -18.80 17.05
C ASP A 165 4.01 -17.32 17.36
N GLY A 166 3.87 -16.46 16.34
CA GLY A 166 4.11 -15.02 16.41
C GLY A 166 3.21 -14.33 17.41
N SER A 167 3.54 -14.45 18.70
CA SER A 167 2.81 -13.81 19.78
C SER A 167 3.26 -12.36 19.87
N TRP A 168 2.32 -11.46 20.16
CA TRP A 168 2.62 -10.04 20.37
C TRP A 168 3.58 -9.83 21.55
N LYS A 169 3.68 -10.83 22.44
CA LYS A 169 4.64 -10.87 23.55
C LYS A 169 6.07 -11.15 23.07
N ASP A 170 6.24 -11.91 21.99
CA ASP A 170 7.55 -12.25 21.44
C ASP A 170 8.25 -11.03 20.84
N LEU A 171 7.46 -10.12 20.23
CA LEU A 171 7.93 -8.82 19.72
C LEU A 171 8.58 -7.93 20.79
N ILE A 172 8.29 -8.15 22.08
CA ILE A 172 8.83 -7.37 23.21
C ILE A 172 9.88 -8.17 23.99
N ALA A 173 9.84 -9.50 23.89
CA ALA A 173 10.69 -10.41 24.65
C ALA A 173 12.15 -10.33 24.20
N THR A 174 12.41 -10.33 22.89
CA THR A 174 13.76 -10.46 22.36
C THR A 174 14.52 -9.14 22.32
N LYS A 175 15.82 -9.18 22.65
CA LYS A 175 16.70 -8.00 22.59
C LYS A 175 16.88 -7.45 21.16
N LYS A 176 16.70 -8.29 20.13
CA LYS A 176 16.66 -7.89 18.71
C LYS A 176 15.38 -7.14 18.39
N ASP A 177 14.23 -7.68 18.79
CA ASP A 177 12.92 -7.09 18.49
C ASP A 177 12.73 -5.74 19.20
N ARG A 178 13.23 -5.59 20.42
CA ARG A 178 13.29 -4.28 21.11
C ARG A 178 14.09 -3.23 20.34
N ARG A 179 15.17 -3.62 19.65
CA ARG A 179 15.95 -2.68 18.81
C ARG A 179 15.20 -2.31 17.54
N ALA A 180 14.51 -3.27 16.91
CA ALA A 180 13.65 -3.00 15.77
C ALA A 180 12.50 -2.07 16.15
N LEU A 181 11.83 -2.33 17.28
CA LEU A 181 10.80 -1.46 17.84
C LEU A 181 11.34 -0.06 18.15
N LEU A 182 12.55 0.05 18.69
CA LEU A 182 13.20 1.35 18.93
C LEU A 182 13.42 2.14 17.64
N ILE A 183 13.84 1.47 16.55
CA ILE A 183 14.02 2.10 15.24
C ILE A 183 12.68 2.61 14.69
N VAL A 184 11.60 1.85 14.89
CA VAL A 184 10.25 2.27 14.48
C VAL A 184 9.75 3.44 15.34
N LEU A 185 9.89 3.35 16.67
CA LEU A 185 9.49 4.40 17.61
C LEU A 185 10.26 5.71 17.41
N ILE A 186 11.53 5.66 17.04
CA ILE A 186 12.34 6.86 16.79
C ILE A 186 12.02 7.53 15.44
N ASN A 187 11.48 6.77 14.47
CA ASN A 187 11.03 7.28 13.17
C ASN A 187 9.58 7.79 13.18
N LEU A 188 8.81 7.47 14.22
CA LEU A 188 7.48 8.02 14.39
C LEU A 188 7.59 9.50 14.80
N PRO A 189 7.10 10.45 13.97
CA PRO A 189 7.13 11.85 14.33
C PRO A 189 6.25 12.06 15.57
N SER A 190 6.87 12.56 16.64
CA SER A 190 6.23 12.95 17.92
C SER A 190 5.32 14.15 17.76
#